data_AF-A0A699XMH3-F1
#
_entry.id   AF-A0A699XMH3-F1
#
_cell.length_a   1.000
_cell.length_b   1.000
_cell.length_c   1.000
_cell.angle_alpha   90.00
_cell.angle_beta   90.00
_cell.angle_gamma   90.00
#
_symmetry.space_group_name_H-M   'P 1'
#
loop_
_entity.id
_entity.type
_entity.pdbx_description
1 polymer ?
#
loop_
_entity_poly.entity_id
_entity_poly.type
_entity_poly.pdbx_seq_one_letter_code
_entity_poly.pdbx_strand_id
1 'polypeptide(L)' 'AMINSIQNGDQSLPVIAQVSLAGNAQNAPPTLKDPKFRTAEEKKTQKIDRLERSLLIQGISNDIYSLIDSNETAKDL' A
#
# COMPACT_ATOMS: atom_id res chain seq x y z
N ALA A 1 -34.80 -5.50 24.14
CA ALA A 1 -35.11 -5.34 22.70
C ALA A 1 -33.81 -5.07 21.96
N MET A 2 -33.68 -5.64 20.76
CA MET A 2 -32.69 -5.38 19.71
C MET A 2 -31.23 -5.80 19.96
N ILE A 3 -30.99 -7.08 19.67
CA ILE A 3 -29.88 -7.56 18.85
C ILE A 3 -29.43 -6.53 17.81
N ASN A 4 -28.16 -6.12 17.84
CA ASN A 4 -27.51 -5.50 16.69
C ASN A 4 -26.38 -6.42 16.24
N SER A 5 -26.63 -7.01 15.07
CA SER A 5 -25.77 -7.93 14.34
C SER A 5 -24.45 -7.23 13.98
N ILE A 6 -23.32 -7.80 14.39
CA ILE A 6 -22.01 -7.35 13.91
C ILE A 6 -21.89 -7.85 12.47
N GLN A 7 -22.14 -6.96 11.52
CA GLN A 7 -21.99 -7.22 10.09
C GLN A 7 -20.50 -7.32 9.73
N ASN A 8 -19.91 -8.47 10.03
CA ASN A 8 -18.58 -8.89 9.57
C ASN A 8 -18.67 -9.37 8.11
N GLY A 9 -19.21 -8.54 7.22
CA GLY A 9 -19.46 -8.87 5.81
C GLY A 9 -18.78 -7.97 4.80
N ASP A 10 -18.45 -6.72 5.17
CA ASP A 10 -18.01 -5.69 4.20
C ASP A 10 -16.77 -4.92 4.66
N GLN A 11 -15.99 -5.43 5.62
CA GLN A 11 -14.67 -4.87 5.86
C GLN A 11 -13.77 -5.32 4.71
N SER A 12 -13.90 -4.58 3.61
CA SER A 12 -12.93 -4.55 2.54
C SER A 12 -11.58 -4.30 3.21
N LEU A 13 -10.78 -5.37 3.37
CA LEU A 13 -9.31 -5.24 3.30
C LEU A 13 -9.08 -4.19 2.24
N PRO A 14 -8.34 -3.09 2.49
CA PRO A 14 -8.31 -1.96 1.57
C PRO A 14 -8.04 -2.47 0.15
N VAL A 15 -9.12 -2.70 -0.59
CA VAL A 15 -9.09 -3.11 -1.98
C VAL A 15 -8.73 -1.79 -2.59
N ILE A 16 -7.44 -1.63 -2.86
CA ILE A 16 -6.96 -0.56 -3.71
C ILE A 16 -7.58 -0.86 -5.06
N ALA A 17 -8.84 -0.43 -5.24
CA ALA A 17 -9.48 -0.34 -6.53
C ALA A 17 -8.53 0.53 -7.34
N GLN A 18 -7.90 -0.08 -8.32
CA GLN A 18 -7.00 0.59 -9.22
C GLN A 18 -7.78 1.72 -9.88
N VAL A 19 -7.57 2.95 -9.40
CA VAL A 19 -7.86 4.16 -10.16
C VAL A 19 -6.86 4.12 -11.32
N SER A 20 -7.31 3.55 -12.42
CA SER A 20 -6.59 3.54 -13.69
C SER A 20 -6.57 4.99 -14.20
N LEU A 21 -5.56 5.75 -13.76
CA LEU A 21 -5.24 7.04 -14.32
C LEU A 21 -4.59 6.78 -15.69
N ALA A 22 -5.40 6.87 -16.74
CA ALA A 22 -5.06 6.99 -18.15
C ALA A 22 -3.67 6.43 -18.54
N GLY A 23 -3.66 5.18 -19.03
CA GLY A 23 -2.57 4.52 -19.76
C GLY A 23 -1.21 5.22 -19.74
N ASN A 24 -0.51 5.15 -18.61
CA ASN A 24 0.90 5.46 -18.56
C ASN A 24 1.69 4.15 -18.37
N ALA A 25 2.87 4.09 -18.96
CA ALA A 25 3.72 2.90 -18.95
C ALA A 25 4.27 2.52 -17.56
N GLN A 26 3.82 3.17 -16.46
CA GLN A 26 4.39 2.97 -15.13
C GLN A 26 3.93 1.71 -14.41
N ASN A 27 2.87 1.04 -14.88
CA ASN A 27 2.46 -0.26 -14.34
C ASN A 27 3.23 -1.43 -14.96
N ALA A 28 4.09 -1.19 -15.95
CA ALA A 28 5.01 -2.21 -16.44
C ALA A 28 6.11 -2.41 -15.41
N PRO A 29 6.47 -3.67 -15.06
CA PRO A 29 7.61 -3.94 -14.19
C PRO A 29 8.85 -3.17 -14.69
N PRO A 30 9.60 -2.50 -13.80
CA PRO A 30 10.75 -1.72 -14.21
C PRO A 30 11.71 -2.63 -14.98
N THR A 31 11.96 -2.29 -16.25
CA THR A 31 12.81 -3.12 -17.12
C THR A 31 14.21 -3.11 -16.54
N LEU A 32 14.73 -4.30 -16.18
CA LEU A 32 16.02 -4.46 -15.51
C LEU A 32 17.16 -4.31 -16.54
N LYS A 33 17.34 -3.09 -17.06
CA LYS A 33 18.49 -2.74 -17.89
C LYS A 33 19.73 -2.53 -17.02
N ASP A 34 20.90 -2.85 -17.56
CA ASP A 34 22.18 -2.59 -16.91
C ASP A 34 22.28 -1.10 -16.48
N PRO A 35 22.70 -0.80 -15.23
CA PRO A 35 22.73 0.56 -14.69
C PRO A 35 23.51 1.58 -15.54
N LYS A 36 24.48 1.13 -16.35
CA LYS A 36 25.33 1.97 -17.20
C LYS A 36 24.59 2.49 -18.43
N PHE A 37 23.54 1.80 -18.89
CA PHE A 37 22.77 2.17 -20.09
C PHE A 37 21.43 2.85 -19.78
N ARG A 38 21.13 3.11 -18.50
CA ARG A 38 19.88 3.78 -18.09
C ARG A 38 19.91 5.27 -18.35
N THR A 39 18.82 5.80 -18.88
CA THR A 39 18.65 7.25 -19.10
C THR A 39 18.46 7.99 -17.76
N ALA A 40 18.70 9.31 -17.76
CA ALA A 40 18.50 10.13 -16.56
C ALA A 40 17.02 10.13 -16.11
N GLU A 41 16.10 10.08 -17.06
CA GLU A 41 14.66 10.03 -16.81
C GLU A 41 14.23 8.70 -16.19
N GLU A 42 14.69 7.55 -16.73
CA GLU A 42 14.44 6.23 -16.15
C GLU A 42 14.96 6.13 -14.70
N LYS A 43 16.13 6.71 -14.42
CA LYS A 43 16.70 6.75 -13.05
C LYS A 43 15.86 7.59 -12.11
N LYS A 44 15.30 8.70 -12.58
CA LYS A 44 14.41 9.56 -11.77
C LYS A 44 13.11 8.83 -11.46
N THR A 45 12.48 8.24 -12.47
CA THR A 45 11.22 7.51 -12.33
C THR A 45 11.37 6.29 -11.40
N GLN A 46 12.44 5.51 -11.52
CA GLN A 46 12.68 4.38 -10.62
C GLN A 46 12.91 4.81 -9.17
N LYS A 47 13.58 5.94 -8.94
CA LYS A 47 13.77 6.47 -7.57
C LYS A 47 12.44 6.86 -6.94
N ILE A 48 11.56 7.51 -7.70
CA ILE A 48 10.21 7.90 -7.24
C ILE A 48 9.39 6.65 -6.91
N ASP A 49 9.35 5.68 -7.82
CA ASP A 49 8.65 4.41 -7.61
C ASP A 49 9.18 3.63 -6.39
N ARG A 50 10.50 3.62 -6.16
CA ARG A 50 11.09 3.02 -4.95
C ARG A 50 10.68 3.77 -3.68
N LEU A 51 10.59 5.09 -3.72
CA LEU A 51 10.17 5.91 -2.58
C LEU A 51 8.69 5.70 -2.27
N GLU A 52 7.82 5.71 -3.27
CA GLU A 52 6.38 5.44 -3.11
C GLU A 52 6.15 4.04 -2.54
N ARG A 53 6.85 3.02 -3.04
CA ARG A 53 6.78 1.68 -2.48
C ARG A 53 7.28 1.61 -1.04
N SER A 54 8.36 2.30 -0.72
CA SER A 54 8.87 2.34 0.67
C SER A 54 7.87 3.02 1.60
N LEU A 55 7.23 4.10 1.16
CA LEU A 55 6.22 4.82 1.93
C LEU A 55 4.96 3.99 2.14
N LEU A 56 4.50 3.28 1.10
CA LEU A 56 3.38 2.34 1.20
C LEU A 56 3.66 1.23 2.21
N ILE A 57 4.85 0.61 2.14
CA ILE A 57 5.25 -0.43 3.09
C ILE A 57 5.32 0.12 4.51
N GLN A 58 5.87 1.34 4.70
CA GLN A 58 5.95 1.98 6.00
C GLN A 58 4.57 2.29 6.58
N GLY A 59 3.64 2.81 5.76
CA GLY A 59 2.26 3.07 6.16
C GLY A 59 1.57 1.80 6.64
N ILE A 60 1.62 0.74 5.82
CA ILE A 60 1.03 -0.57 6.16
C ILE A 60 1.63 -1.11 7.46
N SER A 61 2.95 -1.00 7.63
CA SER A 61 3.61 -1.45 8.86
C SER A 61 3.08 -0.68 10.08
N ASN A 62 2.96 0.64 9.99
CA ASN A 62 2.47 1.47 11.09
C ASN A 62 1.00 1.19 11.43
N ASP A 63 0.16 0.96 10.42
CA ASP A 63 -1.25 0.63 10.58
C ASP A 63 -1.42 -0.72 11.29
N ILE A 64 -0.60 -1.72 10.94
CA ILE A 64 -0.60 -3.03 11.60
C ILE A 64 -0.18 -2.89 13.07
N TYR A 65 0.88 -2.15 13.37
CA TYR A 65 1.30 -1.91 14.75
C TYR A 65 0.20 -1.23 15.58
N SER A 66 -0.46 -0.22 15.01
CA SER A 66 -1.55 0.51 15.68
C SER A 66 -2.77 -0.38 15.95
N LEU A 67 -3.08 -1.30 15.03
CA LEU A 67 -4.17 -2.26 15.19
C LEU A 67 -3.88 -3.25 16.33
N ILE A 68 -2.64 -3.74 16.44
CA ILE A 68 -2.23 -4.67 17.50
C ILE A 68 -2.32 -3.98 18.87
N ASP A 69 -1.75 -2.79 18.99
CA ASP A 69 -1.74 -1.98 20.23
C ASP A 69 -3.16 -1.66 20.72
N SER A 70 -4.05 -1.29 19.79
CA SER A 70 -5.46 -1.04 20.10
C SER A 70 -6.18 -2.31 20.60
N ASN A 71 -5.86 -3.47 20.05
CA ASN A 71 -6.44 -4.74 20.46
C ASN A 71 -5.88 -5.26 21.80
N GLU A 72 -4.60 -5.01 22.10
CA GLU A 72 -4.01 -5.29 23.41
C GLU A 72 -4.68 -4.45 24.50
N THR A 73 -4.81 -3.14 24.26
CA THR A 73 -5.51 -2.21 25.16
C THR A 73 -6.97 -2.62 25.38
N ALA A 74 -7.66 -3.14 24.37
CA ALA A 74 -9.05 -3.59 24.47
C ALA A 74 -9.23 -4.91 25.24
N LYS A 75 -8.16 -5.71 25.41
CA LYS A 75 -8.21 -6.97 26.17
C LYS A 75 -7.96 -6.79 27.66
N ASP A 76 -7.25 -5.73 28.03
CA ASP A 76 -6.98 -5.37 29.42
C ASP A 76 -8.14 -4.61 30.09
N LEU A 77 -9.17 -4.25 29.30
CA LEU A 77 -10.40 -3.60 29.76
C LEU A 77 -11.57 -4.59 29.89
#